data_AF-A0AA39YXM1-F1
#
_entry.id   AF-A0AA39YXM1-F1
#
_cell.length_a   1.000
_cell.length_b   1.000
_cell.length_c   1.000
_cell.angle_alpha   90.00
_cell.angle_beta   90.00
_cell.angle_gamma   90.00
#
_symmetry.space_group_name_H-M   'P 1'
#
loop_
_entity.id
_entity.type
_entity.pdbx_description
1 polymer ?
#
loop_
_entity_poly.entity_id
_entity_poly.type
_entity_poly.pdbx_seq_one_letter_code
_entity_poly.pdbx_strand_id
1 'polypeptide(L)'
;MWTFSLLQILSAAVLVSAQGPPAVGGGCTTNSFNIPSWFITDFKDLTVYERKVTFGILNRATNYTAEATCSIDRKGYNLCDVQPVSGQSTSGKDTIEINALVEGTVALVSVNQTWSCNDRGAPVQFTASGWARTSLWDVPEPGSSSTFPPLLIQGTLHAPVSITPDRAAGPQGHDNKGCQAASEQPVWNITYMYYTDRPADGNVESPSRTFNLLFTNTANGYEGGCVHGSLVGPAAETSLICAGSEFGNLRGSRYGISTTASFDPSNYKFTVKQTWFCDDESPSKPLQFTASASTILPLNCTTSPLSAGSAINETVCDHNPTLLLTGKVDSVTTLPPYSLTEPIPRDNTCTITSILAPKWQFSAFELVYTPEKEEWETINFEIILATDSGFQYPIPVTVSRAAGREGGWFECVIGADGANGQPLWPYACLVQFNPETKELKLKADWQCKELDGDQPVNFSGLTTTTVKSDFACETFRDMEVCVTEDTGFVWTADIGGVVWRSVPQSDP
;
A
#
# COMPACT_ATOMS: atom_id res chain seq x y z
N MET A 1 -55.78 -18.07 23.70
CA MET A 1 -54.85 -18.11 22.55
C MET A 1 -53.58 -17.38 22.97
N TRP A 2 -52.55 -18.13 23.34
CA TRP A 2 -51.23 -17.61 23.69
C TRP A 2 -50.31 -17.93 22.51
N THR A 3 -49.88 -16.90 21.80
CA THR A 3 -48.90 -17.01 20.70
C THR A 3 -47.51 -17.16 21.30
N PHE A 4 -46.94 -18.36 21.17
CA PHE A 4 -45.51 -18.61 21.38
C PHE A 4 -44.72 -17.92 20.25
N SER A 5 -44.05 -16.81 20.56
CA SER A 5 -42.96 -16.31 19.73
C SER A 5 -41.75 -17.20 19.93
N LEU A 6 -41.43 -18.01 18.92
CA LEU A 6 -40.17 -18.75 18.83
C LEU A 6 -39.03 -17.73 18.60
N LEU A 7 -38.31 -17.38 19.67
CA LEU A 7 -37.02 -16.70 19.54
C LEU A 7 -36.03 -17.71 18.93
N GLN A 8 -35.69 -17.55 17.66
CA GLN A 8 -34.51 -18.21 17.11
C GLN A 8 -33.28 -17.52 17.70
N ILE A 9 -32.75 -18.10 18.76
CA ILE A 9 -31.39 -17.82 19.23
C ILE A 9 -30.47 -18.42 18.17
N LEU A 10 -30.04 -17.61 17.20
CA LEU A 10 -28.91 -17.95 16.35
C LEU A 10 -27.68 -17.98 17.27
N SER A 11 -27.16 -19.19 17.48
CA SER A 11 -25.92 -19.43 18.20
C SER A 11 -24.80 -18.58 17.62
N ALA A 12 -24.32 -17.60 18.39
CA ALA A 12 -23.02 -16.98 18.19
C ALA A 12 -21.93 -18.00 18.55
N ALA A 13 -21.77 -19.02 17.72
CA ALA A 13 -20.59 -19.86 17.70
C ALA A 13 -19.70 -19.37 16.55
N VAL A 14 -19.13 -18.17 16.71
CA VAL A 14 -18.02 -17.75 15.87
C VAL A 14 -16.86 -18.68 16.22
N LEU A 15 -16.52 -19.55 15.28
CA LEU A 15 -15.31 -20.35 15.31
C LEU A 15 -14.11 -19.41 15.33
N VAL A 16 -13.66 -19.04 16.53
CA VAL A 16 -12.35 -18.43 16.75
C VAL A 16 -11.32 -19.54 16.62
N SER A 17 -11.04 -20.00 15.38
CA SER A 17 -9.70 -20.51 15.13
C SER A 17 -8.82 -19.27 15.04
N ALA A 18 -7.92 -19.11 16.02
CA ALA A 18 -6.87 -18.12 15.95
C ALA A 18 -6.04 -18.46 14.71
N GLN A 19 -6.29 -17.77 13.59
CA GLN A 19 -5.38 -17.83 12.47
C GLN A 19 -4.04 -17.27 12.94
N GLY A 20 -2.97 -18.01 12.67
CA GLY A 20 -1.62 -17.57 13.01
C GLY A 20 -1.30 -16.24 12.31
N PRO A 21 -0.24 -15.55 12.76
CA PRO A 21 0.34 -14.41 12.07
C PRO A 21 0.38 -14.62 10.54
N PRO A 22 0.02 -13.61 9.73
CA PRO A 22 0.09 -13.77 8.28
C PRO A 22 1.54 -14.06 7.85
N ALA A 23 1.70 -14.99 6.91
CA ALA A 23 2.98 -15.25 6.29
C ALA A 23 3.43 -14.00 5.52
N VAL A 24 4.61 -13.49 5.87
CA VAL A 24 5.18 -12.30 5.27
C VAL A 24 5.99 -12.72 4.04
N GLY A 25 5.53 -12.34 2.85
CA GLY A 25 6.32 -12.52 1.61
C GLY A 25 7.39 -11.43 1.48
N GLY A 26 8.56 -11.71 0.90
CA GLY A 26 9.61 -10.70 0.63
C GLY A 26 11.03 -11.07 1.08
N GLY A 27 11.17 -12.05 1.99
CA GLY A 27 12.46 -12.41 2.58
C GLY A 27 12.86 -11.51 3.75
N CYS A 28 13.92 -11.88 4.46
CA CYS A 28 14.38 -11.20 5.67
C CYS A 28 14.65 -9.72 5.43
N THR A 29 15.40 -9.38 4.38
CA THR A 29 15.79 -7.99 4.08
C THR A 29 14.57 -7.12 3.78
N THR A 30 13.69 -7.55 2.85
CA THR A 30 12.49 -6.78 2.50
C THR A 30 11.58 -6.62 3.72
N ASN A 31 11.35 -7.69 4.49
CA ASN A 31 10.47 -7.64 5.65
C ASN A 31 11.04 -6.73 6.74
N SER A 32 12.36 -6.69 6.93
CA SER A 32 13.00 -5.82 7.92
C SER A 32 12.77 -4.34 7.63
N PHE A 33 12.70 -3.95 6.36
CA PHE A 33 12.38 -2.58 5.95
C PHE A 33 10.88 -2.26 5.97
N ASN A 34 10.03 -3.19 5.51
CA ASN A 34 8.60 -2.93 5.35
C ASN A 34 7.80 -3.15 6.64
N ILE A 35 8.19 -4.11 7.47
CA ILE A 35 7.46 -4.52 8.68
C ILE A 35 8.38 -4.89 9.87
N PRO A 36 9.30 -4.02 10.31
CA PRO A 36 10.10 -4.25 11.52
C PRO A 36 9.16 -4.31 12.73
N SER A 37 8.72 -5.51 13.11
CA SER A 37 7.62 -5.68 14.05
C SER A 37 7.64 -7.05 14.70
N TRP A 38 6.96 -7.15 15.85
CA TRP A 38 6.88 -8.36 16.64
C TRP A 38 5.44 -8.69 17.00
N PHE A 39 5.12 -9.98 17.04
CA PHE A 39 3.93 -10.46 17.72
C PHE A 39 4.28 -10.93 19.11
N ILE A 40 3.50 -10.47 20.08
CA ILE A 40 3.45 -11.05 21.42
C ILE A 40 2.28 -12.04 21.45
N THR A 41 2.57 -13.29 21.80
CA THR A 41 1.58 -14.38 21.86
C THR A 41 1.57 -15.00 23.24
N ASP A 42 0.52 -15.75 23.55
CA ASP A 42 0.42 -16.55 24.78
C ASP A 42 0.74 -15.78 26.04
N PHE A 43 0.30 -14.51 26.10
CA PHE A 43 0.52 -13.65 27.25
C PHE A 43 -0.19 -14.25 28.46
N LYS A 44 0.58 -14.57 29.49
CA LYS A 44 0.10 -15.13 30.75
C LYS A 44 0.54 -14.20 31.86
N ASP A 45 -0.45 -13.77 32.64
CA ASP A 45 -0.21 -13.11 33.92
C ASP A 45 -0.18 -14.17 35.02
N LEU A 46 0.99 -14.37 35.62
CA LEU A 46 1.16 -15.29 36.75
C LEU A 46 0.90 -14.51 38.06
N THR A 47 -0.29 -13.95 38.22
CA THR A 47 -0.75 -13.31 39.46
C THR A 47 -1.57 -14.32 40.25
N VAL A 48 -1.03 -14.88 41.36
CA VAL A 48 -1.21 -14.30 42.72
C VAL A 48 0.07 -14.28 43.58
N TYR A 49 1.12 -15.06 43.28
CA TYR A 49 2.26 -15.23 44.21
C TYR A 49 3.64 -14.84 43.67
N GLU A 50 3.87 -14.85 42.35
CA GLU A 50 5.23 -14.73 41.79
C GLU A 50 5.54 -13.39 41.10
N ARG A 51 4.52 -12.56 40.81
CA ARG A 51 4.67 -11.26 40.10
C ARG A 51 5.49 -11.39 38.81
N LYS A 52 5.09 -12.29 37.92
CA LYS A 52 5.76 -12.50 36.63
C LYS A 52 4.76 -12.48 35.50
N VAL A 53 5.18 -11.94 34.36
CA VAL A 53 4.51 -12.13 33.08
C VAL A 53 5.37 -12.98 32.18
N THR A 54 4.73 -13.88 31.44
CA THR A 54 5.38 -14.73 30.45
C THR A 54 4.64 -14.62 29.13
N PHE A 55 5.37 -14.52 28.02
CA PHE A 55 4.79 -14.46 26.69
C PHE A 55 5.77 -14.97 25.63
N GLY A 56 5.23 -15.45 24.52
CA GLY A 56 5.99 -15.72 23.30
C GLY A 56 6.22 -14.42 22.53
N ILE A 57 7.36 -14.32 21.86
CA ILE A 57 7.64 -13.26 20.89
C ILE A 57 8.02 -13.87 19.54
N LEU A 58 7.51 -13.27 18.46
CA LEU A 58 7.85 -13.61 17.08
C LEU A 58 8.30 -12.33 16.35
N ASN A 59 9.57 -12.28 15.92
CA ASN A 59 10.03 -11.26 14.97
C ASN A 59 9.53 -11.65 13.57
N ARG A 60 8.76 -10.75 12.95
CA ARG A 60 8.08 -11.02 11.68
C ARG A 60 8.98 -10.89 10.46
N ALA A 61 10.14 -10.26 10.59
CA ALA A 61 11.12 -10.17 9.53
C ALA A 61 11.97 -11.45 9.40
N THR A 62 12.36 -12.04 10.54
CA THR A 62 13.28 -13.18 10.58
C THR A 62 12.60 -14.53 10.88
N ASN A 63 11.34 -14.52 11.32
CA ASN A 63 10.67 -15.65 11.98
C ASN A 63 11.39 -16.14 13.24
N TYR A 64 12.21 -15.29 13.86
CA TYR A 64 12.84 -15.59 15.14
C TYR A 64 11.77 -15.65 16.24
N THR A 65 11.78 -16.71 17.03
CA THR A 65 10.87 -16.91 18.16
C THR A 65 11.61 -17.11 19.47
N ALA A 66 11.09 -16.51 20.53
CA ALA A 66 11.59 -16.69 21.88
C ALA A 66 10.46 -16.66 22.90
N GLU A 67 10.71 -17.21 24.08
CA GLU A 67 9.87 -17.03 25.27
C GLU A 67 10.52 -15.98 26.16
N ALA A 68 9.72 -15.02 26.61
CA ALA A 68 10.17 -13.95 27.52
C ALA A 68 9.48 -14.10 28.87
N THR A 69 10.27 -14.01 29.95
CA THR A 69 9.80 -14.00 31.33
C THR A 69 10.26 -12.74 32.03
N CYS A 70 9.33 -11.87 32.42
CA CYS A 70 9.64 -10.60 33.06
C CYS A 70 9.18 -10.62 34.52
N SER A 71 10.09 -10.32 35.44
CA SER A 71 9.73 -10.10 36.84
C SER A 71 9.15 -8.69 36.97
N ILE A 72 8.00 -8.54 37.61
CA ILE A 72 7.31 -7.25 37.74
C ILE A 72 7.59 -6.68 39.12
N ASP A 73 8.59 -5.80 39.20
CA ASP A 73 8.75 -4.91 40.34
C ASP A 73 7.92 -3.63 40.13
N ARG A 74 7.33 -3.10 41.22
CA ARG A 74 6.41 -1.94 41.21
C ARG A 74 7.08 -0.59 40.79
N LYS A 75 8.28 -0.62 40.21
CA LYS A 75 9.02 0.58 39.79
C LYS A 75 9.73 0.33 38.45
N GLY A 76 9.24 0.99 37.41
CA GLY A 76 9.91 1.09 36.12
C GLY A 76 9.84 -0.18 35.26
N TYR A 77 10.47 -0.10 34.09
CA TYR A 77 10.62 -1.20 33.16
C TYR A 77 11.55 -2.27 33.73
N ASN A 78 11.11 -3.53 33.68
CA ASN A 78 11.90 -4.67 34.12
C ASN A 78 12.42 -5.42 32.89
N LEU A 79 13.72 -5.72 32.91
CA LEU A 79 14.36 -6.54 31.90
C LEU A 79 13.84 -7.98 31.99
N CYS A 80 13.42 -8.52 30.85
CA CYS A 80 12.93 -9.90 30.76
C CYS A 80 14.09 -10.86 30.51
N ASP A 81 14.01 -12.05 31.12
CA ASP A 81 14.81 -13.19 30.72
C ASP A 81 14.23 -13.76 29.41
N VAL A 82 15.06 -13.87 28.36
CA VAL A 82 14.63 -14.27 27.02
C VAL A 82 15.33 -15.56 26.63
N GLN A 83 14.55 -16.60 26.38
CA GLN A 83 15.03 -17.92 26.00
C GLN A 83 14.56 -18.24 24.57
N PRO A 84 15.48 -18.43 23.60
CA PRO A 84 15.11 -18.84 22.25
C PRO A 84 14.39 -20.19 22.27
N VAL A 85 13.38 -20.37 21.42
CA VAL A 85 12.70 -21.67 21.30
C VAL A 85 13.66 -22.69 20.67
N SER A 86 13.73 -23.89 21.25
CA SER A 86 14.70 -24.94 20.88
C SER A 86 14.73 -25.23 19.37
N GLY A 87 15.92 -25.17 18.77
CA GLY A 87 16.13 -25.43 17.33
C GLY A 87 16.42 -24.20 16.48
N GLN A 88 16.26 -22.99 17.02
CA GLN A 88 16.74 -21.75 16.39
C GLN A 88 18.11 -21.35 16.95
N SER A 89 19.17 -21.50 16.15
CA SER A 89 20.47 -20.90 16.46
C SER A 89 20.38 -19.41 16.16
N THR A 90 20.53 -18.58 17.19
CA THR A 90 20.86 -17.16 16.97
C THR A 90 22.19 -17.12 16.22
N SER A 91 22.27 -16.39 15.11
CA SER A 91 23.58 -16.04 14.59
C SER A 91 24.28 -15.22 15.69
N GLY A 92 25.60 -15.34 15.87
CA GLY A 92 26.31 -14.69 16.99
C GLY A 92 26.24 -13.15 17.05
N LYS A 93 25.47 -12.52 16.17
CA LYS A 93 25.21 -11.07 16.09
C LYS A 93 23.77 -10.67 16.37
N ASP A 94 22.85 -11.62 16.52
CA ASP A 94 21.45 -11.33 16.82
C ASP A 94 21.30 -11.10 18.32
N THR A 95 20.77 -9.94 18.71
CA THR A 95 20.52 -9.59 20.12
C THR A 95 19.09 -9.15 20.26
N ILE A 96 18.43 -9.56 21.35
CA ILE A 96 17.08 -9.13 21.69
C ILE A 96 17.05 -8.70 23.15
N GLU A 97 16.52 -7.51 23.37
CA GLU A 97 16.23 -6.96 24.69
C GLU A 97 14.72 -6.70 24.77
N ILE A 98 14.09 -7.26 25.81
CA ILE A 98 12.67 -7.09 26.05
C ILE A 98 12.51 -6.52 27.45
N ASN A 99 11.76 -5.44 27.55
CA ASN A 99 11.39 -4.87 28.82
C ASN A 99 9.87 -4.83 28.98
N ALA A 100 9.38 -5.11 30.18
CA ALA A 100 7.96 -5.05 30.51
C ALA A 100 7.70 -4.20 31.76
N LEU A 101 6.61 -3.45 31.74
CA LEU A 101 6.12 -2.64 32.83
C LEU A 101 4.63 -2.94 33.01
N VAL A 102 4.19 -3.19 34.24
CA VAL A 102 2.76 -3.38 34.55
C VAL A 102 2.30 -2.29 35.50
N GLU A 103 1.33 -1.49 35.05
CA GLU A 103 0.73 -0.38 35.78
C GLU A 103 -0.77 -0.62 35.94
N GLY A 104 -1.19 -0.99 37.15
CA GLY A 104 -2.58 -1.31 37.42
C GLY A 104 -3.06 -2.52 36.59
N THR A 105 -3.96 -2.28 35.64
CA THR A 105 -4.53 -3.29 34.74
C THR A 105 -3.96 -3.22 33.33
N VAL A 106 -2.85 -2.51 33.12
CA VAL A 106 -2.22 -2.33 31.81
C VAL A 106 -0.79 -2.86 31.86
N ALA A 107 -0.42 -3.64 30.85
CA ALA A 107 0.95 -4.06 30.59
C ALA A 107 1.51 -3.28 29.39
N LEU A 108 2.72 -2.77 29.54
CA LEU A 108 3.54 -2.16 28.50
C LEU A 108 4.71 -3.09 28.19
N VAL A 109 4.87 -3.46 26.94
CA VAL A 109 5.99 -4.31 26.48
C VAL A 109 6.78 -3.51 25.45
N SER A 110 8.09 -3.41 25.64
CA SER A 110 9.01 -2.81 24.68
C SER A 110 10.05 -3.81 24.24
N VAL A 111 10.39 -3.78 22.96
CA VAL A 111 11.37 -4.68 22.33
C VAL A 111 12.42 -3.82 21.65
N ASN A 112 13.69 -4.20 21.80
CA ASN A 112 14.81 -3.70 21.02
C ASN A 112 15.58 -4.92 20.50
N GLN A 113 15.65 -5.08 19.18
CA GLN A 113 16.30 -6.24 18.58
C GLN A 113 17.26 -5.81 17.48
N THR A 114 18.41 -6.46 17.43
CA THR A 114 19.34 -6.43 16.31
C THR A 114 19.36 -7.81 15.64
N TRP A 115 19.30 -7.83 14.31
CA TRP A 115 19.40 -9.07 13.53
C TRP A 115 20.14 -8.84 12.21
N SER A 116 20.59 -9.91 11.56
CA SER A 116 21.25 -9.82 10.24
C SER A 116 20.49 -10.61 9.17
N CYS A 117 20.33 -10.02 7.99
CA CYS A 117 19.74 -10.67 6.82
C CYS A 117 20.80 -10.83 5.73
N ASN A 118 20.83 -11.98 5.05
CA ASN A 118 21.77 -12.30 3.96
C ASN A 118 21.07 -12.83 2.70
N ASP A 119 19.75 -12.68 2.61
CA ASP A 119 18.92 -13.15 1.50
C ASP A 119 19.10 -12.33 0.22
N ARG A 120 19.77 -11.17 0.27
CA ARG A 120 20.04 -10.29 -0.88
C ARG A 120 21.53 -9.99 -1.10
N GLY A 121 22.40 -10.94 -0.76
CA GLY A 121 23.84 -10.85 -1.01
C GLY A 121 24.63 -10.51 0.26
N ALA A 122 25.26 -9.34 0.31
CA ALA A 122 26.05 -8.93 1.47
C ALA A 122 25.14 -8.84 2.71
N PRO A 123 25.56 -9.37 3.88
CA PRO A 123 24.74 -9.31 5.08
C PRO A 123 24.45 -7.86 5.49
N VAL A 124 23.18 -7.53 5.66
CA VAL A 124 22.72 -6.25 6.20
C VAL A 124 22.30 -6.45 7.64
N GLN A 125 22.85 -5.61 8.52
CA GLN A 125 22.48 -5.59 9.93
C GLN A 125 21.34 -4.60 10.15
N PHE A 126 20.30 -5.07 10.82
CA PHE A 126 19.12 -4.32 11.18
C PHE A 126 19.07 -4.15 12.70
N THR A 127 18.66 -2.98 13.15
CA THR A 127 18.33 -2.71 14.55
C THR A 127 17.00 -1.99 14.57
N ALA A 128 16.03 -2.49 15.34
CA ALA A 128 14.73 -1.87 15.48
C ALA A 128 14.28 -1.89 16.94
N SER A 129 13.42 -0.94 17.30
CA SER A 129 12.73 -0.98 18.58
C SER A 129 11.26 -0.61 18.46
N GLY A 130 10.43 -1.14 19.33
CA GLY A 130 9.00 -0.84 19.37
C GLY A 130 8.43 -1.03 20.76
N TRP A 131 7.20 -0.58 20.96
CA TRP A 131 6.43 -0.88 22.16
C TRP A 131 4.95 -1.07 21.84
N ALA A 132 4.25 -1.82 22.70
CA ALA A 132 2.81 -1.93 22.67
C ALA A 132 2.24 -1.95 24.09
N ARG A 133 0.93 -1.69 24.18
CA ARG A 133 0.16 -1.74 25.42
C ARG A 133 -0.95 -2.76 25.28
N THR A 134 -1.23 -3.47 26.35
CA THR A 134 -2.36 -4.40 26.42
C THR A 134 -3.03 -4.32 27.79
N SER A 135 -4.33 -4.58 27.81
CA SER A 135 -5.11 -4.68 29.04
C SER A 135 -4.95 -6.07 29.62
N LEU A 136 -4.68 -6.16 30.93
CA LEU A 136 -4.66 -7.43 31.64
C LEU A 136 -6.05 -8.09 31.72
N TRP A 137 -7.12 -7.32 31.49
CA TRP A 137 -8.48 -7.90 31.38
C TRP A 137 -8.66 -8.77 30.13
N ASP A 138 -7.84 -8.55 29.10
CA ASP A 138 -7.88 -9.33 27.86
C ASP A 138 -7.05 -10.62 27.99
N VAL A 139 -6.33 -10.79 29.10
CA VAL A 139 -5.54 -11.98 29.41
C VAL A 139 -6.48 -13.10 29.88
N PRO A 140 -6.51 -14.24 29.18
CA PRO A 140 -7.33 -15.38 29.59
C PRO A 140 -6.97 -15.86 31.00
N GLU A 141 -7.98 -16.22 31.79
CA GLU A 141 -7.73 -16.83 33.10
C GLU A 141 -6.95 -18.15 32.95
N PRO A 142 -6.05 -18.48 33.90
CA PRO A 142 -5.32 -19.74 33.89
C PRO A 142 -6.27 -20.94 33.82
N GLY A 143 -6.13 -21.77 32.77
CA GLY A 143 -6.98 -22.95 32.56
C GLY A 143 -8.23 -22.72 31.70
N SER A 144 -8.47 -21.48 31.23
CA SER A 144 -9.48 -21.21 30.21
C SER A 144 -9.04 -21.74 28.83
N SER A 145 -10.00 -22.07 27.97
CA SER A 145 -9.73 -22.49 26.59
C SER A 145 -9.54 -21.32 25.61
N SER A 146 -9.68 -20.08 26.09
CA SER A 146 -9.47 -18.87 25.29
C SER A 146 -8.00 -18.52 25.18
N THR A 147 -7.55 -18.19 23.97
CA THR A 147 -6.18 -17.72 23.70
C THR A 147 -6.11 -16.21 23.70
N PHE A 148 -5.05 -15.64 24.29
CA PHE A 148 -4.76 -14.22 24.21
C PHE A 148 -4.63 -13.81 22.74
N PRO A 149 -5.37 -12.80 22.26
CA PRO A 149 -5.20 -12.32 20.89
C PRO A 149 -3.76 -11.83 20.70
N PRO A 150 -3.09 -12.15 19.58
CA PRO A 150 -1.73 -11.66 19.34
C PRO A 150 -1.69 -10.14 19.45
N LEU A 151 -0.70 -9.61 20.16
CA LEU A 151 -0.46 -8.18 20.28
C LEU A 151 0.67 -7.78 19.32
N LEU A 152 0.39 -6.86 18.42
CA LEU A 152 1.39 -6.34 17.48
C LEU A 152 2.19 -5.21 18.12
N ILE A 153 3.51 -5.40 18.24
CA ILE A 153 4.48 -4.35 18.50
C ILE A 153 4.99 -3.84 17.16
N GLN A 154 4.66 -2.60 16.82
CA GLN A 154 5.29 -1.92 15.70
C GLN A 154 6.66 -1.42 16.08
N GLY A 155 7.63 -1.64 15.21
CA GLY A 155 8.98 -1.13 15.36
C GLY A 155 9.27 0.07 14.48
N THR A 156 10.16 0.92 14.98
CA THR A 156 10.95 1.85 14.21
C THR A 156 12.30 1.19 13.96
N LEU A 157 12.71 1.15 12.70
CA LEU A 157 14.05 0.75 12.31
C LEU A 157 15.02 1.89 12.60
N HIS A 158 16.18 1.58 13.16
CA HIS A 158 17.28 2.52 13.48
C HIS A 158 18.50 2.31 12.59
N ALA A 159 18.71 1.08 12.13
CA ALA A 159 19.81 0.69 11.25
C ALA A 159 19.30 -0.28 10.16
N PRO A 160 19.82 -0.21 8.92
CA PRO A 160 20.93 0.64 8.45
C PRO A 160 20.56 2.12 8.29
N VAL A 161 19.27 2.43 8.25
CA VAL A 161 18.72 3.78 8.20
C VAL A 161 17.51 3.87 9.13
N SER A 162 17.24 5.06 9.67
CA SER A 162 16.11 5.29 10.56
C SER A 162 14.81 5.43 9.75
N ILE A 163 13.83 4.56 10.00
CA ILE A 163 12.53 4.52 9.28
C ILE A 163 11.45 4.04 10.25
N THR A 164 10.30 4.71 10.27
CA THR A 164 9.08 4.18 10.90
C THR A 164 8.07 3.86 9.80
N PRO A 165 7.96 2.60 9.35
CA PRO A 165 7.14 2.31 8.18
C PRO A 165 5.67 2.70 8.34
N ASP A 166 5.15 3.43 7.35
CA ASP A 166 3.74 3.78 7.22
C ASP A 166 2.89 2.50 7.23
N ARG A 167 1.78 2.53 7.97
CA ARG A 167 0.77 1.47 7.85
C ARG A 167 0.00 1.60 6.54
N ALA A 168 -0.50 0.47 6.04
CA ALA A 168 -1.56 0.54 5.05
C ALA A 168 -2.81 1.11 5.71
N ALA A 169 -3.52 1.99 5.01
CA ALA A 169 -4.77 2.58 5.50
C ALA A 169 -5.92 1.54 5.60
N GLY A 170 -5.73 0.36 5.02
CA GLY A 170 -6.75 -0.69 4.93
C GLY A 170 -7.91 -0.36 3.99
N PRO A 171 -8.87 -1.30 3.86
CA PRO A 171 -10.10 -1.09 3.08
C PRO A 171 -10.98 -0.01 3.73
N GLN A 172 -11.67 0.82 2.94
CA GLN A 172 -12.49 1.91 3.51
C GLN A 172 -13.45 1.42 4.62
N GLY A 173 -13.37 2.12 5.77
CA GLY A 173 -14.29 1.96 6.89
C GLY A 173 -14.17 0.63 7.62
N HIS A 174 -13.06 -0.08 7.48
CA HIS A 174 -12.83 -1.35 8.17
C HIS A 174 -12.85 -1.19 9.71
N ASP A 175 -12.39 -0.06 10.22
CA ASP A 175 -12.31 0.29 11.63
C ASP A 175 -13.49 1.17 12.11
N ASN A 176 -14.48 1.42 11.24
CA ASN A 176 -15.66 2.19 11.62
C ASN A 176 -16.44 1.47 12.71
N LYS A 177 -16.67 2.16 13.83
CA LYS A 177 -17.42 1.61 14.96
C LYS A 177 -18.78 1.08 14.51
N GLY A 178 -19.04 -0.21 14.76
CA GLY A 178 -20.27 -0.89 14.39
C GLY A 178 -20.23 -1.57 13.01
N CYS A 179 -19.08 -1.56 12.31
CA CYS A 179 -18.90 -2.23 11.03
C CYS A 179 -19.29 -3.71 11.13
N GLN A 180 -18.75 -4.43 12.10
CA GLN A 180 -19.07 -5.84 12.32
C GLN A 180 -20.57 -6.06 12.57
N ALA A 181 -21.17 -5.31 13.48
CA ALA A 181 -22.59 -5.43 13.83
C ALA A 181 -23.52 -5.12 12.64
N ALA A 182 -23.22 -4.07 11.86
CA ALA A 182 -23.99 -3.72 10.67
C ALA A 182 -23.80 -4.74 9.54
N SER A 183 -22.65 -5.43 9.50
CA SER A 183 -22.37 -6.46 8.50
C SER A 183 -23.16 -7.75 8.69
N GLU A 184 -23.71 -8.00 9.90
CA GLU A 184 -24.60 -9.14 10.15
C GLU A 184 -25.95 -9.00 9.41
N GLN A 185 -26.38 -7.77 9.17
CA GLN A 185 -27.59 -7.44 8.42
C GLN A 185 -27.27 -6.38 7.36
N PRO A 186 -26.59 -6.77 6.27
CA PRO A 186 -26.03 -5.81 5.33
C PRO A 186 -27.14 -5.06 4.60
N VAL A 187 -26.96 -3.75 4.49
CA VAL A 187 -27.86 -2.85 3.77
C VAL A 187 -27.07 -1.96 2.82
N TRP A 188 -27.53 -1.87 1.58
CA TRP A 188 -27.03 -0.90 0.59
C TRP A 188 -28.05 0.18 0.33
N ASN A 189 -27.60 1.43 0.31
CA ASN A 189 -28.39 2.57 -0.14
C ASN A 189 -28.17 2.72 -1.64
N ILE A 190 -29.18 2.42 -2.46
CA ILE A 190 -29.11 2.56 -3.91
C ILE A 190 -29.71 3.91 -4.31
N THR A 191 -28.97 4.68 -5.11
CA THR A 191 -29.34 6.02 -5.58
C THR A 191 -29.00 6.20 -7.06
N TYR A 192 -29.55 7.26 -7.67
CA TYR A 192 -29.28 7.65 -9.06
C TYR A 192 -29.45 6.49 -10.06
N MET A 193 -30.52 5.70 -9.87
CA MET A 193 -30.83 4.60 -10.78
C MET A 193 -31.33 5.17 -12.11
N TYR A 194 -30.64 4.82 -13.19
CA TYR A 194 -30.95 5.31 -14.52
C TYR A 194 -30.76 4.20 -15.54
N TYR A 195 -31.79 3.95 -16.35
CA TYR A 195 -31.79 2.97 -17.43
C TYR A 195 -32.22 3.63 -18.75
N THR A 196 -31.54 3.32 -19.84
CA THR A 196 -31.97 3.66 -21.19
C THR A 196 -31.94 2.45 -22.09
N ASP A 197 -32.97 2.30 -22.91
CA ASP A 197 -33.05 1.36 -24.02
C ASP A 197 -33.35 2.12 -25.31
N ARG A 198 -32.33 2.23 -26.16
CA ARG A 198 -32.42 2.83 -27.47
C ARG A 198 -32.25 1.74 -28.53
N PRO A 199 -33.32 1.34 -29.23
CA PRO A 199 -33.24 0.37 -30.31
C PRO A 199 -32.43 0.94 -31.47
N ALA A 200 -31.91 0.06 -32.34
CA ALA A 200 -31.28 0.46 -33.59
C ALA A 200 -32.29 1.20 -34.47
N ASP A 201 -31.87 2.31 -35.09
CA ASP A 201 -32.74 3.13 -35.95
C ASP A 201 -32.90 2.56 -37.38
N GLY A 202 -32.14 1.49 -37.68
CA GLY A 202 -32.10 0.85 -39.00
C GLY A 202 -31.23 1.56 -40.03
N ASN A 203 -30.56 2.67 -39.69
CA ASN A 203 -29.71 3.44 -40.59
C ASN A 203 -28.22 3.33 -40.23
N VAL A 204 -27.81 4.00 -39.15
CA VAL A 204 -26.38 4.17 -38.76
C VAL A 204 -26.17 4.01 -37.26
N GLU A 205 -27.20 4.24 -36.43
CA GLU A 205 -27.06 4.16 -34.98
C GLU A 205 -27.18 2.72 -34.49
N SER A 206 -26.14 2.30 -33.77
CA SER A 206 -26.16 1.03 -33.06
C SER A 206 -27.15 1.11 -31.89
N PRO A 207 -27.85 0.00 -31.56
CA PRO A 207 -28.67 -0.02 -30.36
C PRO A 207 -27.78 0.29 -29.15
N SER A 208 -28.29 1.08 -28.22
CA SER A 208 -27.55 1.41 -27.01
C SER A 208 -28.43 1.16 -25.79
N ARG A 209 -27.82 0.51 -24.80
CA ARG A 209 -28.43 0.28 -23.49
C ARG A 209 -27.48 0.74 -22.43
N THR A 210 -27.98 1.57 -21.54
CA THR A 210 -27.19 2.08 -20.42
C THR A 210 -27.94 1.78 -19.14
N PHE A 211 -27.23 1.27 -18.15
CA PHE A 211 -27.73 1.17 -16.79
C PHE A 211 -26.66 1.71 -15.86
N ASN A 212 -27.05 2.68 -15.03
CA ASN A 212 -26.18 3.29 -14.04
C ASN A 212 -26.89 3.33 -12.69
N LEU A 213 -26.12 3.13 -11.62
CA LEU A 213 -26.55 3.44 -10.26
C LEU A 213 -25.35 3.78 -9.40
N LEU A 214 -25.62 4.43 -8.28
CA LEU A 214 -24.68 4.56 -7.17
C LEU A 214 -25.20 3.74 -5.99
N PHE A 215 -24.27 3.19 -5.21
CA PHE A 215 -24.59 2.45 -4.00
C PHE A 215 -23.63 2.82 -2.86
N THR A 216 -24.16 2.83 -1.65
CA THR A 216 -23.38 2.96 -0.41
C THR A 216 -23.63 1.75 0.48
N ASN A 217 -22.57 1.02 0.85
CA ASN A 217 -22.68 -0.02 1.88
C ASN A 217 -22.72 0.65 3.25
N THR A 218 -23.81 0.47 3.99
CA THR A 218 -24.03 1.13 5.27
C THR A 218 -23.15 0.61 6.40
N ALA A 219 -22.55 -0.58 6.27
CA ALA A 219 -21.71 -1.15 7.31
C ALA A 219 -20.36 -0.45 7.43
N ASN A 220 -19.73 -0.13 6.30
CA ASN A 220 -18.40 0.49 6.25
C ASN A 220 -18.41 1.88 5.59
N GLY A 221 -19.55 2.35 5.09
CA GLY A 221 -19.66 3.62 4.38
C GLY A 221 -18.99 3.61 2.99
N TYR A 222 -18.67 2.45 2.44
CA TYR A 222 -18.09 2.34 1.11
C TYR A 222 -19.08 2.83 0.05
N GLU A 223 -18.61 3.70 -0.85
CA GLU A 223 -19.37 4.26 -1.95
C GLU A 223 -18.83 3.75 -3.28
N GLY A 224 -19.74 3.32 -4.17
CA GLY A 224 -19.39 2.88 -5.50
C GLY A 224 -20.48 3.18 -6.53
N GLY A 225 -20.08 3.15 -7.79
CA GLY A 225 -20.97 3.22 -8.94
C GLY A 225 -20.88 1.94 -9.76
N CYS A 226 -21.99 1.55 -10.37
CA CYS A 226 -22.02 0.45 -11.34
C CYS A 226 -22.54 0.96 -12.67
N VAL A 227 -21.85 0.59 -13.75
CA VAL A 227 -22.22 0.93 -15.13
C VAL A 227 -22.26 -0.32 -15.99
N HIS A 228 -22.94 -0.23 -17.12
CA HIS A 228 -23.04 -1.34 -18.07
C HIS A 228 -21.69 -1.60 -18.80
N GLY A 229 -21.25 -2.86 -18.87
CA GLY A 229 -19.91 -3.21 -19.37
C GLY A 229 -19.77 -3.40 -20.89
N SER A 230 -20.87 -3.55 -21.65
CA SER A 230 -20.83 -3.74 -23.10
C SER A 230 -22.06 -3.17 -23.81
N LEU A 231 -21.85 -2.36 -24.84
CA LEU A 231 -22.89 -1.58 -25.54
C LEU A 231 -23.65 -2.35 -26.63
N VAL A 232 -23.44 -3.66 -26.80
CA VAL A 232 -23.99 -4.39 -27.96
C VAL A 232 -24.44 -5.81 -27.58
N GLY A 233 -25.74 -6.06 -27.58
CA GLY A 233 -26.30 -7.41 -27.37
C GLY A 233 -27.81 -7.46 -27.09
N PRO A 234 -28.43 -8.66 -27.18
CA PRO A 234 -29.84 -8.87 -26.84
C PRO A 234 -30.13 -8.57 -25.36
N ALA A 235 -31.42 -8.37 -25.02
CA ALA A 235 -31.85 -8.05 -23.64
C ALA A 235 -31.72 -9.31 -22.78
N ALA A 236 -30.54 -9.49 -22.19
CA ALA A 236 -30.24 -10.55 -21.25
C ALA A 236 -29.75 -9.94 -19.94
N GLU A 237 -29.69 -10.74 -18.88
CA GLU A 237 -29.00 -10.34 -17.66
C GLU A 237 -27.54 -10.02 -17.98
N THR A 238 -27.10 -8.84 -17.59
CA THR A 238 -25.78 -8.31 -17.93
C THR A 238 -24.99 -8.04 -16.67
N SER A 239 -23.72 -8.44 -16.68
CA SER A 239 -22.78 -8.06 -15.63
C SER A 239 -22.46 -6.58 -15.73
N LEU A 240 -22.49 -5.90 -14.61
CA LEU A 240 -22.09 -4.50 -14.48
C LEU A 240 -20.61 -4.42 -14.14
N ILE A 241 -19.98 -3.33 -14.58
CA ILE A 241 -18.65 -2.93 -14.12
C ILE A 241 -18.87 -1.99 -12.95
N CYS A 242 -18.43 -2.39 -11.76
CA CYS A 242 -18.55 -1.59 -10.55
C CYS A 242 -17.19 -1.12 -10.09
N ALA A 243 -17.13 0.13 -9.65
CA ALA A 243 -15.93 0.81 -9.18
C ALA A 243 -16.32 1.83 -8.11
N GLY A 244 -15.48 2.03 -7.11
CA GLY A 244 -15.73 2.99 -6.04
C GLY A 244 -14.51 3.76 -5.57
N SER A 245 -14.54 4.12 -4.30
CA SER A 245 -13.49 4.87 -3.61
C SER A 245 -12.12 4.18 -3.58
N GLU A 246 -12.04 2.87 -3.87
CA GLU A 246 -10.80 2.10 -3.95
C GLU A 246 -9.85 2.63 -5.03
N PHE A 247 -10.36 3.29 -6.09
CA PHE A 247 -9.53 3.90 -7.12
C PHE A 247 -8.77 5.15 -6.65
N GLY A 248 -9.21 5.79 -5.55
CA GLY A 248 -8.49 6.89 -4.92
C GLY A 248 -7.40 6.44 -3.94
N ASN A 249 -7.49 5.21 -3.43
CA ASN A 249 -6.59 4.67 -2.41
C ASN A 249 -5.58 3.67 -3.02
N LEU A 250 -4.64 4.20 -3.82
CA LEU A 250 -3.54 3.42 -4.41
C LEU A 250 -2.48 2.95 -3.39
N ARG A 251 -2.64 3.25 -2.09
CA ARG A 251 -1.74 2.78 -1.02
C ARG A 251 -1.99 1.30 -0.67
N GLY A 252 -1.70 0.42 -1.62
CA GLY A 252 -1.16 -0.93 -1.41
C GLY A 252 -1.78 -1.85 -0.35
N SER A 253 -3.06 -1.71 -0.01
CA SER A 253 -3.73 -2.66 0.89
C SER A 253 -3.82 -4.03 0.23
N ARG A 254 -3.52 -5.10 0.98
CA ARG A 254 -3.71 -6.49 0.53
C ARG A 254 -5.19 -6.80 0.28
N TYR A 255 -6.07 -6.10 0.97
CA TYR A 255 -7.51 -6.33 0.94
C TYR A 255 -8.18 -5.15 0.25
N GLY A 256 -8.90 -5.45 -0.83
CA GLY A 256 -9.72 -4.49 -1.58
C GLY A 256 -11.18 -4.91 -1.53
N ILE A 257 -12.08 -3.94 -1.41
CA ILE A 257 -13.52 -4.20 -1.50
C ILE A 257 -13.83 -4.63 -2.93
N SER A 258 -14.57 -5.72 -3.08
CA SER A 258 -14.93 -6.26 -4.38
C SER A 258 -16.44 -6.27 -4.53
N THR A 259 -16.95 -5.66 -5.60
CA THR A 259 -18.37 -5.63 -5.93
C THR A 259 -18.59 -6.26 -7.30
N THR A 260 -19.46 -7.27 -7.34
CA THR A 260 -20.05 -7.80 -8.57
C THR A 260 -21.53 -7.48 -8.58
N ALA A 261 -22.06 -7.00 -9.70
CA ALA A 261 -23.47 -6.74 -9.82
C ALA A 261 -23.98 -7.13 -11.20
N SER A 262 -25.28 -7.43 -11.28
CA SER A 262 -25.97 -7.72 -12.52
C SER A 262 -27.31 -6.99 -12.59
N PHE A 263 -27.75 -6.72 -13.81
CA PHE A 263 -29.05 -6.13 -14.09
C PHE A 263 -29.74 -6.88 -15.22
N ASP A 264 -30.99 -7.27 -14.98
CA ASP A 264 -31.89 -7.87 -15.96
C ASP A 264 -32.96 -6.84 -16.39
N PRO A 265 -32.88 -6.31 -17.62
CA PRO A 265 -33.82 -5.31 -18.09
C PRO A 265 -35.23 -5.85 -18.36
N SER A 266 -35.44 -7.17 -18.43
CA SER A 266 -36.77 -7.74 -18.72
C SER A 266 -37.75 -7.60 -17.56
N ASN A 267 -37.23 -7.55 -16.33
CA ASN A 267 -37.98 -7.48 -15.08
C ASN A 267 -37.41 -6.42 -14.12
N TYR A 268 -36.46 -5.61 -14.57
CA TYR A 268 -35.72 -4.62 -13.79
C TYR A 268 -35.07 -5.18 -12.53
N LYS A 269 -34.67 -6.46 -12.55
CA LYS A 269 -34.04 -7.11 -11.40
C LYS A 269 -32.57 -6.70 -11.33
N PHE A 270 -32.21 -6.14 -10.18
CA PHE A 270 -30.83 -5.85 -9.82
C PHE A 270 -30.34 -6.85 -8.79
N THR A 271 -29.11 -7.32 -8.97
CA THR A 271 -28.43 -8.19 -8.01
C THR A 271 -27.06 -7.60 -7.71
N VAL A 272 -26.69 -7.55 -6.44
CA VAL A 272 -25.36 -7.14 -5.98
C VAL A 272 -24.80 -8.23 -5.08
N LYS A 273 -23.50 -8.47 -5.23
CA LYS A 273 -22.71 -9.27 -4.30
C LYS A 273 -21.43 -8.51 -4.01
N GLN A 274 -21.18 -8.25 -2.74
CA GLN A 274 -20.03 -7.46 -2.30
C GLN A 274 -19.24 -8.21 -1.23
N THR A 275 -17.92 -8.05 -1.26
CA THR A 275 -17.00 -8.47 -0.20
C THR A 275 -16.33 -7.25 0.43
N TRP A 276 -16.37 -7.14 1.76
CA TRP A 276 -15.74 -6.08 2.54
C TRP A 276 -15.19 -6.61 3.85
N PHE A 277 -14.58 -5.75 4.66
CA PHE A 277 -13.79 -6.11 5.82
C PHE A 277 -14.11 -5.23 7.01
N CYS A 278 -14.05 -5.79 8.22
CA CYS A 278 -14.21 -5.07 9.48
C CYS A 278 -13.18 -5.56 10.51
N ASP A 279 -12.65 -4.67 11.33
CA ASP A 279 -11.86 -4.98 12.52
C ASP A 279 -12.10 -3.99 13.68
N ASP A 280 -13.29 -3.35 13.67
CA ASP A 280 -13.70 -2.31 14.61
C ASP A 280 -13.80 -2.78 16.07
N GLU A 281 -14.07 -4.07 16.30
CA GLU A 281 -14.00 -4.66 17.64
C GLU A 281 -12.55 -4.92 18.10
N SER A 282 -11.71 -5.40 17.19
CA SER A 282 -10.27 -5.59 17.43
C SER A 282 -9.49 -5.81 16.14
N PRO A 283 -8.38 -5.07 15.91
CA PRO A 283 -7.48 -5.30 14.78
C PRO A 283 -6.80 -6.68 14.84
N SER A 284 -6.80 -7.36 15.99
CA SER A 284 -6.27 -8.72 16.11
C SER A 284 -7.24 -9.80 15.64
N LYS A 285 -8.51 -9.46 15.35
CA LYS A 285 -9.57 -10.38 14.91
C LYS A 285 -10.33 -9.81 13.70
N PRO A 286 -9.64 -9.47 12.59
CA PRO A 286 -10.30 -8.94 11.42
C PRO A 286 -11.23 -9.98 10.80
N LEU A 287 -12.36 -9.50 10.26
CA LEU A 287 -13.37 -10.31 9.58
C LEU A 287 -13.53 -9.84 8.13
N GLN A 288 -13.73 -10.81 7.24
CA GLN A 288 -14.20 -10.59 5.88
C GLN A 288 -15.66 -11.02 5.79
N PHE A 289 -16.49 -10.14 5.25
CA PHE A 289 -17.90 -10.41 4.96
C PHE A 289 -18.10 -10.49 3.46
N THR A 290 -18.84 -11.48 3.01
CA THR A 290 -19.41 -11.51 1.66
C THR A 290 -20.92 -11.62 1.79
N ALA A 291 -21.65 -10.75 1.11
CA ALA A 291 -23.11 -10.74 1.13
C ALA A 291 -23.68 -10.45 -0.24
N SER A 292 -24.92 -10.86 -0.43
CA SER A 292 -25.68 -10.64 -1.65
C SER A 292 -27.06 -10.06 -1.37
N ALA A 293 -27.59 -9.32 -2.33
CA ALA A 293 -28.98 -8.89 -2.36
C ALA A 293 -29.51 -8.91 -3.79
N SER A 294 -30.82 -9.10 -3.91
CA SER A 294 -31.50 -9.03 -5.19
C SER A 294 -32.88 -8.42 -5.00
N THR A 295 -33.27 -7.52 -5.90
CA THR A 295 -34.57 -6.86 -5.87
C THR A 295 -35.02 -6.43 -7.26
N ILE A 296 -36.32 -6.20 -7.42
CA ILE A 296 -36.87 -5.51 -8.60
C ILE A 296 -36.81 -4.01 -8.33
N LEU A 297 -36.17 -3.27 -9.23
CA LEU A 297 -36.02 -1.82 -9.08
C LEU A 297 -37.34 -1.10 -9.40
N PRO A 298 -37.77 -0.14 -8.56
CA PRO A 298 -38.99 0.63 -8.76
C PRO A 298 -38.80 1.77 -9.77
N LEU A 299 -38.37 1.45 -10.99
CA LEU A 299 -38.09 2.43 -12.04
C LEU A 299 -39.37 2.99 -12.66
N ASN A 300 -39.39 4.30 -12.93
CA ASN A 300 -40.44 4.97 -13.69
C ASN A 300 -39.97 5.15 -15.13
N CYS A 301 -40.64 4.51 -16.08
CA CYS A 301 -40.23 4.53 -17.49
C CYS A 301 -41.11 5.45 -18.32
N THR A 302 -40.47 6.28 -19.16
CA THR A 302 -41.10 7.03 -20.23
C THR A 302 -40.59 6.55 -21.58
N THR A 303 -41.50 6.33 -22.51
CA THR A 303 -41.19 5.87 -23.86
C THR A 303 -41.56 6.96 -24.86
N SER A 304 -40.61 7.41 -25.67
CA SER A 304 -40.80 8.48 -26.66
C SER A 304 -40.20 8.11 -28.02
N PRO A 305 -40.79 8.55 -29.13
CA PRO A 305 -40.22 8.33 -30.45
C PRO A 305 -38.87 9.05 -30.57
N LEU A 306 -37.86 8.36 -31.12
CA LEU A 306 -36.50 8.90 -31.29
C LEU A 306 -36.46 10.20 -32.12
N SER A 307 -37.39 10.32 -33.07
CA SER A 307 -37.57 11.51 -33.90
C SER A 307 -39.03 11.65 -34.31
N ALA A 308 -39.45 12.87 -34.66
CA ALA A 308 -40.83 13.14 -35.07
C ALA A 308 -41.21 12.29 -36.29
N GLY A 309 -42.17 11.38 -36.11
CA GLY A 309 -42.63 10.46 -37.15
C GLY A 309 -41.92 9.10 -37.18
N SER A 310 -40.97 8.83 -36.28
CA SER A 310 -40.34 7.51 -36.14
C SER A 310 -41.26 6.51 -35.46
N ALA A 311 -41.24 5.25 -35.94
CA ALA A 311 -41.88 4.11 -35.26
C ALA A 311 -40.99 3.49 -34.17
N ILE A 312 -39.77 4.02 -34.01
CA ILE A 312 -38.75 3.50 -33.09
C ILE A 312 -38.77 4.38 -31.85
N ASN A 313 -39.00 3.74 -30.70
CA ASN A 313 -39.11 4.42 -29.43
C ASN A 313 -37.88 4.18 -28.56
N GLU A 314 -37.40 5.25 -27.93
CA GLU A 314 -36.46 5.19 -26.82
C GLU A 314 -37.24 5.04 -25.52
N THR A 315 -36.76 4.18 -24.62
CA THR A 315 -37.28 4.08 -23.26
C THR A 315 -36.23 4.57 -22.29
N VAL A 316 -36.60 5.56 -21.48
CA VAL A 316 -35.78 6.09 -20.40
C VAL A 316 -36.50 5.77 -19.09
N CYS A 317 -35.80 5.15 -18.14
CA CYS A 317 -36.32 4.88 -16.82
C CYS A 317 -35.42 5.46 -15.73
N ASP A 318 -36.03 6.05 -14.70
CA ASP A 318 -35.31 6.60 -13.57
C ASP A 318 -36.01 6.32 -12.24
N HIS A 319 -35.28 6.50 -11.14
CA HIS A 319 -35.82 6.51 -9.79
C HIS A 319 -35.01 7.44 -8.89
N ASN A 320 -35.68 8.42 -8.27
CA ASN A 320 -35.02 9.53 -7.58
C ASN A 320 -35.07 9.52 -6.03
N PRO A 321 -35.90 8.73 -5.32
CA PRO A 321 -35.64 8.44 -3.90
C PRO A 321 -34.56 7.37 -3.71
N THR A 322 -33.91 7.37 -2.54
CA THR A 322 -33.00 6.29 -2.13
C THR A 322 -33.77 5.00 -1.87
N LEU A 323 -33.32 3.90 -2.48
CA LEU A 323 -33.83 2.55 -2.20
C LEU A 323 -32.93 1.86 -1.18
N LEU A 324 -33.51 1.38 -0.09
CA LEU A 324 -32.82 0.52 0.88
C LEU A 324 -32.87 -0.93 0.41
N LEU A 325 -31.70 -1.48 0.07
CA LEU A 325 -31.56 -2.86 -0.37
C LEU A 325 -30.98 -3.69 0.78
N THR A 326 -31.82 -4.46 1.45
CA THR A 326 -31.39 -5.40 2.50
C THR A 326 -30.88 -6.68 1.89
N GLY A 327 -29.69 -7.11 2.31
CA GLY A 327 -29.05 -8.33 1.88
C GLY A 327 -29.08 -9.46 2.88
N LYS A 328 -28.38 -10.51 2.48
CA LYS A 328 -28.09 -11.67 3.29
C LYS A 328 -26.59 -11.94 3.25
N VAL A 329 -26.01 -12.21 4.42
CA VAL A 329 -24.63 -12.65 4.52
C VAL A 329 -24.50 -14.04 3.88
N ASP A 330 -23.62 -14.15 2.89
CA ASP A 330 -23.28 -15.39 2.22
C ASP A 330 -22.19 -16.13 3.01
N SER A 331 -21.17 -15.41 3.48
CA SER A 331 -20.06 -15.96 4.27
C SER A 331 -19.40 -14.92 5.16
N VAL A 332 -18.89 -15.40 6.30
CA VAL A 332 -18.00 -14.65 7.20
C VAL A 332 -16.71 -15.46 7.36
N THR A 333 -15.57 -14.82 7.14
CA THR A 333 -14.25 -15.45 7.22
C THR A 333 -13.36 -14.64 8.16
N THR A 334 -12.83 -15.29 9.19
CA THR A 334 -11.78 -14.70 10.04
C THR A 334 -10.51 -14.54 9.21
N LEU A 335 -9.82 -13.42 9.37
CA LEU A 335 -8.55 -13.12 8.72
C LEU A 335 -7.39 -13.15 9.74
N PRO A 336 -6.13 -13.21 9.28
CA PRO A 336 -4.98 -13.16 10.17
C PRO A 336 -4.94 -11.84 10.97
N PRO A 337 -4.44 -11.85 12.21
CA PRO A 337 -4.35 -10.64 13.04
C PRO A 337 -3.64 -9.48 12.31
N TYR A 338 -4.22 -8.29 12.40
CA TYR A 338 -3.73 -7.02 11.84
C TYR A 338 -3.57 -6.98 10.31
N SER A 339 -4.09 -7.98 9.59
CA SER A 339 -3.84 -8.12 8.15
C SER A 339 -4.40 -6.97 7.31
N LEU A 340 -5.44 -6.27 7.79
CA LEU A 340 -6.09 -5.19 7.03
C LEU A 340 -5.22 -3.93 6.90
N THR A 341 -4.41 -3.62 7.92
CA THR A 341 -3.54 -2.43 7.94
C THR A 341 -2.07 -2.76 7.73
N GLU A 342 -1.77 -4.03 7.44
CA GLU A 342 -0.42 -4.47 7.18
C GLU A 342 0.05 -4.03 5.79
N PRO A 343 1.22 -3.36 5.68
CA PRO A 343 1.77 -3.02 4.39
C PRO A 343 2.16 -4.29 3.64
N ILE A 344 1.88 -4.34 2.32
CA ILE A 344 2.41 -5.40 1.46
C ILE A 344 3.92 -5.16 1.33
N PRO A 345 4.77 -6.11 1.73
CA PRO A 345 6.21 -5.95 1.55
C PRO A 345 6.53 -5.82 0.07
N ARG A 346 7.17 -4.70 -0.30
CA ARG A 346 7.57 -4.43 -1.67
C ARG A 346 9.06 -4.63 -1.81
N ASP A 347 9.42 -5.46 -2.77
CA ASP A 347 10.81 -5.68 -3.13
C ASP A 347 11.33 -4.49 -3.95
N ASN A 348 12.62 -4.19 -3.79
CA ASN A 348 13.37 -3.25 -4.62
C ASN A 348 12.76 -1.84 -4.70
N THR A 349 12.16 -1.37 -3.60
CA THR A 349 11.75 0.04 -3.48
C THR A 349 12.96 0.99 -3.51
N CYS A 350 12.72 2.31 -3.56
CA CYS A 350 13.79 3.30 -3.54
C CYS A 350 14.73 3.14 -2.35
N THR A 351 14.16 3.03 -1.14
CA THR A 351 14.92 2.88 0.09
C THR A 351 15.76 1.61 0.07
N ILE A 352 15.15 0.46 -0.25
CA ILE A 352 15.83 -0.83 -0.26
C ILE A 352 16.93 -0.84 -1.33
N THR A 353 16.62 -0.40 -2.56
CA THR A 353 17.57 -0.35 -3.67
C THR A 353 18.73 0.59 -3.37
N SER A 354 18.45 1.74 -2.76
CA SER A 354 19.48 2.72 -2.39
C SER A 354 20.53 2.14 -1.44
N ILE A 355 20.17 1.15 -0.63
CA ILE A 355 21.02 0.53 0.40
C ILE A 355 21.76 -0.69 -0.15
N LEU A 356 21.08 -1.54 -0.90
CA LEU A 356 21.63 -2.84 -1.31
C LEU A 356 22.49 -2.76 -2.57
N ALA A 357 22.00 -2.06 -3.60
CA ALA A 357 22.63 -2.03 -4.91
C ALA A 357 22.22 -0.75 -5.68
N PRO A 358 22.64 0.43 -5.19
CA PRO A 358 22.23 1.71 -5.77
C PRO A 358 22.83 1.89 -7.17
N LYS A 359 21.98 2.06 -8.19
CA LYS A 359 22.38 2.32 -9.58
C LYS A 359 21.53 3.40 -10.22
N TRP A 360 22.15 4.28 -10.99
CA TRP A 360 21.41 5.17 -11.90
C TRP A 360 21.25 4.51 -13.24
N GLN A 361 20.06 4.62 -13.82
CA GLN A 361 19.80 4.35 -15.22
C GLN A 361 19.65 5.69 -15.94
N PHE A 362 20.27 5.80 -17.11
CA PHE A 362 20.28 6.99 -17.94
C PHE A 362 19.67 6.70 -19.32
N SER A 363 19.03 7.70 -19.91
CA SER A 363 18.48 7.66 -21.28
C SER A 363 18.48 9.06 -21.92
N ALA A 364 18.12 9.11 -23.22
CA ALA A 364 17.83 10.33 -23.97
C ALA A 364 18.90 11.44 -23.84
N PHE A 365 20.17 11.07 -24.02
CA PHE A 365 21.27 12.03 -23.87
C PHE A 365 21.38 12.94 -25.10
N GLU A 366 21.39 14.24 -24.86
CA GLU A 366 21.50 15.31 -25.84
C GLU A 366 22.55 16.32 -25.39
N LEU A 367 23.36 16.79 -26.34
CA LEU A 367 24.39 17.79 -26.15
C LEU A 367 24.17 18.92 -27.16
N VAL A 368 24.04 20.15 -26.67
CA VAL A 368 24.03 21.36 -27.50
C VAL A 368 25.40 22.03 -27.41
N TYR A 369 26.01 22.22 -28.57
CA TYR A 369 27.37 22.71 -28.73
C TYR A 369 27.41 23.95 -29.61
N THR A 370 28.30 24.90 -29.29
CA THR A 370 28.56 26.07 -30.12
C THR A 370 29.95 25.94 -30.75
N PRO A 371 30.02 25.65 -32.07
CA PRO A 371 31.30 25.46 -32.76
C PRO A 371 32.25 26.66 -32.64
N GLU A 372 31.73 27.89 -32.65
CA GLU A 372 32.55 29.10 -32.60
C GLU A 372 33.34 29.28 -31.30
N LYS A 373 32.81 28.76 -30.18
CA LYS A 373 33.43 28.87 -28.86
C LYS A 373 34.21 27.61 -28.48
N GLU A 374 34.10 26.56 -29.29
CA GLU A 374 34.55 25.21 -28.98
C GLU A 374 34.02 24.68 -27.63
N GLU A 375 32.77 25.02 -27.30
CA GLU A 375 32.19 24.78 -25.98
C GLU A 375 30.75 24.26 -26.06
N TRP A 376 30.41 23.31 -25.17
CA TRP A 376 29.02 22.91 -24.96
C TRP A 376 28.26 24.00 -24.19
N GLU A 377 27.00 24.22 -24.54
CA GLU A 377 26.11 25.16 -23.86
C GLU A 377 25.14 24.46 -22.92
N THR A 378 24.53 23.36 -23.39
CA THR A 378 23.52 22.61 -22.65
C THR A 378 23.72 21.11 -22.80
N ILE A 379 23.43 20.36 -21.74
CA ILE A 379 23.33 18.90 -21.75
C ILE A 379 21.94 18.54 -21.25
N ASN A 380 21.23 17.67 -21.97
CA ASN A 380 19.99 17.07 -21.50
C ASN A 380 20.17 15.54 -21.40
N PHE A 381 19.58 14.93 -20.39
CA PHE A 381 19.48 13.49 -20.27
C PHE A 381 18.35 13.14 -19.32
N GLU A 382 17.93 11.89 -19.30
CA GLU A 382 16.98 11.40 -18.33
C GLU A 382 17.68 10.50 -17.32
N ILE A 383 17.18 10.49 -16.08
CA ILE A 383 17.63 9.59 -15.01
C ILE A 383 16.48 8.91 -14.29
N ILE A 384 16.73 7.69 -13.84
CA ILE A 384 15.93 7.00 -12.81
C ILE A 384 16.84 6.21 -11.87
N LEU A 385 16.38 5.96 -10.64
CA LEU A 385 16.98 4.93 -9.79
C LEU A 385 16.60 3.58 -10.40
N ALA A 386 17.59 2.77 -10.75
CA ALA A 386 17.35 1.47 -11.36
C ALA A 386 16.80 0.50 -10.30
N THR A 387 15.48 0.46 -10.16
CA THR A 387 14.73 -0.47 -9.32
C THR A 387 14.14 -1.58 -10.17
N ASP A 388 14.12 -2.84 -9.68
CA ASP A 388 13.47 -3.94 -10.42
C ASP A 388 11.93 -3.88 -10.39
N SER A 389 11.35 -3.00 -9.56
CA SER A 389 9.89 -2.75 -9.52
C SER A 389 9.48 -1.71 -10.57
N GLY A 390 8.55 -2.10 -11.44
CA GLY A 390 8.24 -1.43 -12.71
C GLY A 390 7.69 0.00 -12.65
N PHE A 391 7.95 0.70 -13.77
CA PHE A 391 7.48 2.02 -14.20
C PHE A 391 7.77 3.20 -13.26
N GLN A 392 8.97 3.75 -13.41
CA GLN A 392 9.23 5.17 -13.17
C GLN A 392 9.33 5.87 -14.53
N TYR A 393 8.64 7.00 -14.71
CA TYR A 393 8.85 7.84 -15.88
C TYR A 393 10.28 8.39 -15.82
N PRO A 394 11.08 8.31 -16.90
CA PRO A 394 12.39 8.91 -16.95
C PRO A 394 12.34 10.39 -16.56
N ILE A 395 13.27 10.84 -15.70
CA ILE A 395 13.27 12.19 -15.15
C ILE A 395 14.20 13.06 -15.99
N PRO A 396 13.69 14.04 -16.76
CA PRO A 396 14.54 14.89 -17.57
C PRO A 396 15.37 15.82 -16.68
N VAL A 397 16.66 15.89 -17.00
CA VAL A 397 17.68 16.70 -16.36
C VAL A 397 18.31 17.57 -17.42
N THR A 398 18.30 18.88 -17.19
CA THR A 398 18.93 19.88 -18.05
C THR A 398 20.07 20.54 -17.28
N VAL A 399 21.24 20.63 -17.90
CA VAL A 399 22.42 21.27 -17.33
C VAL A 399 22.86 22.38 -18.27
N SER A 400 22.95 23.60 -17.78
CA SER A 400 23.49 24.73 -18.54
C SER A 400 24.87 25.10 -18.04
N ARG A 401 25.80 25.36 -18.96
CA ARG A 401 27.15 25.80 -18.63
C ARG A 401 27.16 27.13 -17.87
N ALA A 402 26.17 27.99 -18.11
CA ALA A 402 26.01 29.26 -17.40
C ALA A 402 25.73 29.09 -15.89
N ALA A 403 25.26 27.91 -15.46
CA ALA A 403 25.00 27.56 -14.06
C ALA A 403 26.21 26.87 -13.39
N GLY A 404 27.41 27.06 -13.92
CA GLY A 404 28.64 26.44 -13.43
C GLY A 404 29.07 26.92 -12.04
N ARG A 405 29.68 26.00 -11.28
CA ARG A 405 30.36 26.23 -10.00
C ARG A 405 31.87 26.00 -10.15
N GLU A 406 32.64 26.37 -9.13
CA GLU A 406 34.07 26.05 -9.06
C GLU A 406 34.32 24.54 -9.20
N GLY A 407 35.39 24.17 -9.92
CA GLY A 407 35.80 22.77 -10.10
C GLY A 407 35.11 22.02 -11.25
N GLY A 408 34.39 22.71 -12.14
CA GLY A 408 33.79 22.10 -13.34
C GLY A 408 32.52 21.30 -13.07
N TRP A 409 31.87 21.56 -11.94
CA TRP A 409 30.54 21.04 -11.61
C TRP A 409 29.47 22.07 -11.99
N PHE A 410 28.39 21.61 -12.56
CA PHE A 410 27.27 22.43 -13.02
C PHE A 410 26.00 22.01 -12.28
N GLU A 411 25.23 22.99 -11.81
CA GLU A 411 23.90 22.70 -11.26
C GLU A 411 22.97 22.21 -12.36
N CYS A 412 22.22 21.15 -12.08
CA CYS A 412 21.16 20.73 -12.97
C CYS A 412 19.81 21.33 -12.59
N VAL A 413 19.00 21.55 -13.61
CA VAL A 413 17.57 21.78 -13.52
C VAL A 413 16.88 20.44 -13.73
N ILE A 414 16.07 20.04 -12.75
CA ILE A 414 15.27 18.83 -12.80
C ILE A 414 13.89 19.23 -13.35
N GLY A 415 13.37 18.49 -14.33
CA GLY A 415 12.16 18.87 -15.09
C GLY A 415 10.89 19.08 -14.26
N ALA A 416 9.84 19.56 -14.94
CA ALA A 416 8.65 20.22 -14.36
C ALA A 416 7.86 19.43 -13.29
N ASP A 417 8.03 18.11 -13.16
CA ASP A 417 7.36 17.32 -12.12
C ASP A 417 8.18 17.16 -10.82
N GLY A 418 9.44 17.62 -10.79
CA GLY A 418 10.29 17.62 -9.60
C GLY A 418 9.85 18.62 -8.52
N ALA A 419 9.09 19.65 -8.91
CA ALA A 419 8.52 20.63 -8.01
C ALA A 419 7.28 20.10 -7.23
N ASN A 420 6.68 18.98 -7.66
CA ASN A 420 5.45 18.45 -7.06
C ASN A 420 5.69 17.40 -5.96
N GLY A 421 6.94 17.22 -5.51
CA GLY A 421 7.25 16.39 -4.33
C GLY A 421 7.00 14.89 -4.51
N GLN A 422 7.01 14.40 -5.76
CA GLN A 422 6.85 13.00 -6.10
C GLN A 422 7.88 12.12 -5.36
N PRO A 423 7.48 10.96 -4.81
CA PRO A 423 8.23 10.20 -3.79
C PRO A 423 9.52 9.52 -4.28
N LEU A 424 9.89 9.68 -5.55
CA LEU A 424 10.98 8.95 -6.23
C LEU A 424 11.78 9.86 -7.19
N TRP A 425 11.88 11.15 -6.88
CA TRP A 425 12.59 12.12 -7.72
C TRP A 425 13.85 12.64 -7.03
N PRO A 426 14.95 12.87 -7.77
CA PRO A 426 16.04 13.69 -7.25
C PRO A 426 15.51 15.10 -6.99
N TYR A 427 15.97 15.73 -5.92
CA TYR A 427 15.64 17.12 -5.61
C TYR A 427 16.83 18.07 -5.81
N ALA A 428 18.04 17.53 -5.94
CA ALA A 428 19.23 18.29 -6.30
C ALA A 428 20.22 17.42 -7.07
N CYS A 429 20.94 18.01 -8.01
CA CYS A 429 22.09 17.35 -8.61
C CYS A 429 23.17 18.33 -9.09
N LEU A 430 24.37 17.77 -9.24
CA LEU A 430 25.52 18.40 -9.88
C LEU A 430 26.05 17.46 -10.96
N VAL A 431 26.41 18.02 -12.10
CA VAL A 431 26.96 17.28 -13.24
C VAL A 431 28.33 17.82 -13.61
N GLN A 432 29.25 16.93 -13.95
CA GLN A 432 30.48 17.25 -14.65
C GLN A 432 30.53 16.38 -15.90
N PHE A 433 30.78 16.98 -17.07
CA PHE A 433 30.83 16.27 -18.33
C PHE A 433 32.09 16.62 -19.11
N ASN A 434 32.80 15.60 -19.60
CA ASN A 434 33.92 15.75 -20.51
C ASN A 434 33.48 15.29 -21.92
N PRO A 435 33.33 16.21 -22.89
CA PRO A 435 32.88 15.85 -24.24
C PRO A 435 33.89 15.00 -25.02
N GLU A 436 35.20 15.13 -24.75
CA GLU A 436 36.24 14.36 -25.45
C GLU A 436 36.21 12.88 -25.09
N THR A 437 36.03 12.59 -23.80
CA THR A 437 35.99 11.20 -23.28
C THR A 437 34.57 10.65 -23.15
N LYS A 438 33.54 11.48 -23.41
CA LYS A 438 32.14 11.22 -23.09
C LYS A 438 31.91 10.83 -21.62
N GLU A 439 32.79 11.25 -20.71
CA GLU A 439 32.70 10.92 -19.29
C GLU A 439 31.70 11.86 -18.61
N LEU A 440 30.67 11.28 -18.00
CA LEU A 440 29.66 11.92 -17.19
C LEU A 440 29.86 11.56 -15.72
N LYS A 441 30.01 12.56 -14.88
CA LYS A 441 29.91 12.43 -13.42
C LYS A 441 28.64 13.10 -12.95
N LEU A 442 27.86 12.39 -12.14
CA LEU A 442 26.62 12.87 -11.57
C LEU A 442 26.67 12.68 -10.06
N LYS A 443 26.50 13.78 -9.33
CA LYS A 443 26.14 13.76 -7.92
C LYS A 443 24.65 14.08 -7.82
N ALA A 444 23.87 13.20 -7.23
CA ALA A 444 22.43 13.40 -7.09
C ALA A 444 21.99 13.16 -5.64
N ASP A 445 21.08 14.01 -5.17
CA ASP A 445 20.41 13.89 -3.89
C ASP A 445 18.97 13.45 -4.13
N TRP A 446 18.58 12.35 -3.50
CA TRP A 446 17.30 11.66 -3.66
C TRP A 446 16.55 11.60 -2.34
N GLN A 447 15.23 11.51 -2.44
CA GLN A 447 14.32 11.38 -1.32
C GLN A 447 13.38 10.21 -1.58
N CYS A 448 13.45 9.18 -0.72
CA CYS A 448 12.57 8.01 -0.73
C CYS A 448 11.48 8.19 0.33
N LYS A 449 10.21 8.32 -0.07
CA LYS A 449 9.03 8.50 0.82
C LYS A 449 8.16 7.25 0.94
N GLU A 450 8.50 6.19 0.23
CA GLU A 450 7.58 5.06 0.03
C GLU A 450 7.43 4.15 1.26
N LEU A 451 8.38 4.19 2.18
CA LEU A 451 8.30 3.45 3.44
C LEU A 451 7.85 4.34 4.61
N ASP A 452 8.32 5.58 4.71
CA ASP A 452 7.98 6.54 5.78
C ASP A 452 7.68 7.89 5.12
N GLY A 453 6.39 8.23 5.04
CA GLY A 453 5.94 9.43 4.35
C GLY A 453 6.26 10.71 5.10
N ASP A 454 6.28 10.64 6.43
CA ASP A 454 6.51 11.77 7.33
C ASP A 454 8.01 12.05 7.53
N GLN A 455 8.83 11.01 7.54
CA GLN A 455 10.29 11.09 7.67
C GLN A 455 10.98 10.33 6.53
N PRO A 456 11.05 10.92 5.33
CA PRO A 456 11.64 10.23 4.20
C PRO A 456 13.13 9.99 4.36
N VAL A 457 13.60 8.92 3.74
CA VAL A 457 15.02 8.59 3.66
C VAL A 457 15.65 9.42 2.55
N ASN A 458 16.54 10.34 2.92
CA ASN A 458 17.35 11.05 1.95
C ASN A 458 18.66 10.32 1.73
N PHE A 459 19.12 10.22 0.48
CA PHE A 459 20.45 9.74 0.19
C PHE A 459 21.11 10.56 -0.92
N SER A 460 22.42 10.70 -0.81
CA SER A 460 23.27 11.33 -1.81
C SER A 460 24.22 10.29 -2.38
N GLY A 461 24.49 10.35 -3.67
CA GLY A 461 25.43 9.43 -4.30
C GLY A 461 26.20 10.08 -5.46
N LEU A 462 27.39 9.54 -5.74
CA LEU A 462 28.23 9.94 -6.87
C LEU A 462 28.34 8.77 -7.84
N THR A 463 28.10 9.02 -9.12
CA THR A 463 28.46 8.08 -10.18
C THR A 463 29.42 8.72 -11.17
N THR A 464 30.20 7.86 -11.83
CA THR A 464 31.02 8.20 -12.98
C THR A 464 30.74 7.15 -14.06
N THR A 465 30.35 7.59 -15.24
CA THR A 465 30.01 6.72 -16.37
C THR A 465 30.46 7.34 -17.69
N THR A 466 30.51 6.53 -18.74
CA THR A 466 30.74 7.00 -20.11
C THR A 466 29.46 6.81 -20.91
N VAL A 467 29.07 7.81 -21.70
CA VAL A 467 27.97 7.67 -22.67
C VAL A 467 28.45 6.73 -23.79
N LYS A 468 27.95 5.49 -23.81
CA LYS A 468 28.44 4.44 -24.73
C LYS A 468 27.77 4.46 -26.11
N SER A 469 26.84 5.38 -26.35
CA SER A 469 26.21 5.56 -27.65
C SER A 469 26.99 6.58 -28.48
N ASP A 470 26.95 6.40 -29.80
CA ASP A 470 27.43 7.41 -30.74
C ASP A 470 26.41 8.54 -30.88
N PHE A 471 26.90 9.72 -31.24
CA PHE A 471 26.07 10.91 -31.37
C PHE A 471 25.78 11.18 -32.84
N ALA A 472 24.50 11.35 -33.17
CA ALA A 472 24.06 11.99 -34.39
C ALA A 472 23.93 13.49 -34.15
N CYS A 473 24.70 14.29 -34.88
CA CYS A 473 24.72 15.74 -34.73
C CYS A 473 24.10 16.45 -35.94
N GLU A 474 23.21 17.40 -35.67
CA GLU A 474 22.63 18.28 -36.68
C GLU A 474 22.93 19.75 -36.34
N THR A 475 23.33 20.53 -37.35
CA THR A 475 23.55 21.97 -37.17
C THR A 475 22.24 22.74 -37.35
N PHE A 476 21.84 23.49 -36.32
CA PHE A 476 20.67 24.36 -36.33
C PHE A 476 21.02 25.76 -35.81
N ARG A 477 20.94 26.77 -36.69
CA ARG A 477 21.16 28.19 -36.34
C ARG A 477 22.46 28.43 -35.53
N ASP A 478 23.59 28.02 -36.11
CA ASP A 478 24.95 28.15 -35.54
C ASP A 478 25.22 27.35 -34.26
N MET A 479 24.28 26.49 -33.87
CA MET A 479 24.46 25.48 -32.82
C MET A 479 24.50 24.09 -33.45
N GLU A 480 25.28 23.20 -32.86
CA GLU A 480 25.28 21.77 -33.17
C GLU A 480 24.54 21.04 -32.06
N VAL A 481 23.47 20.33 -32.43
CA VAL A 481 22.67 19.52 -31.50
C VAL A 481 22.99 18.06 -31.76
N CYS A 482 23.59 17.40 -30.79
CA CYS A 482 24.01 16.01 -30.83
C CYS A 482 23.12 15.17 -29.93
N VAL A 483 22.43 14.17 -30.49
CA VAL A 483 21.61 13.21 -29.73
C VAL A 483 22.18 11.80 -29.89
N THR A 484 21.90 10.90 -28.94
CA THR A 484 22.25 9.48 -29.11
C THR A 484 21.57 8.90 -30.35
N GLU A 485 22.32 8.20 -31.21
CA GLU A 485 21.79 7.61 -32.46
C GLU A 485 20.60 6.66 -32.23
N ASP A 486 20.65 5.91 -31.13
CA ASP A 486 19.55 5.06 -30.68
C ASP A 486 18.74 5.82 -29.62
N THR A 487 17.53 6.25 -29.99
CA THR A 487 16.61 6.97 -29.10
C THR A 487 16.07 6.08 -27.97
N GLY A 488 16.21 4.76 -28.07
CA GLY A 488 15.92 3.79 -27.01
C GLY A 488 17.15 3.40 -26.18
N PHE A 489 18.30 4.05 -26.39
CA PHE A 489 19.52 3.71 -25.68
C PHE A 489 19.41 4.01 -24.19
N VAL A 490 19.65 2.96 -23.39
CA VAL A 490 19.62 3.01 -21.94
C VAL A 490 20.91 2.39 -21.41
N TRP A 491 21.53 3.01 -20.39
CA TRP A 491 22.65 2.41 -19.69
C TRP A 491 22.55 2.63 -18.19
N THR A 492 23.22 1.77 -17.41
CA THR A 492 23.27 1.86 -15.96
C THR A 492 24.68 2.15 -15.47
N ALA A 493 24.77 2.83 -14.33
CA ALA A 493 26.03 3.07 -13.63
C ALA A 493 25.84 2.91 -12.12
N ASP A 494 26.80 2.24 -11.47
CA ASP A 494 26.77 2.06 -10.03
C ASP A 494 26.96 3.40 -9.30
N ILE A 495 26.30 3.53 -8.16
CA ILE A 495 26.39 4.73 -7.32
C ILE A 495 27.39 4.43 -6.19
N GLY A 496 28.49 5.19 -6.19
CA GLY A 496 29.50 5.16 -5.14
C GLY A 496 29.29 6.23 -4.09
N GLY A 497 29.94 6.05 -2.93
CA GLY A 497 29.98 7.05 -1.87
C GLY A 497 28.61 7.44 -1.32
N VAL A 498 27.69 6.47 -1.23
CA VAL A 498 26.32 6.74 -0.78
C VAL A 498 26.32 7.20 0.67
N VAL A 499 25.63 8.30 0.93
CA VAL A 499 25.44 8.86 2.27
C VAL A 499 23.94 8.99 2.52
N TRP A 500 23.43 8.24 3.50
CA TRP A 500 22.04 8.35 3.96
C TRP A 500 21.93 9.39 5.07
N ARG A 501 20.85 10.16 5.05
CA ARG A 501 20.52 11.16 6.07
C ARG A 501 19.04 11.04 6.40
N SER A 502 18.70 10.91 7.68
CA SER A 502 17.35 11.23 8.14
C SER A 502 17.16 12.74 8.06
N VAL A 503 15.96 13.18 7.69
CA VAL A 503 15.57 14.58 7.93
C VAL A 503 15.61 14.77 9.45
N PRO A 504 16.32 15.78 9.99
CA PRO A 504 16.25 16.07 11.41
C PRO A 504 14.78 16.29 11.77
N GLN A 505 14.26 15.57 12.77
CA GLN A 505 13.00 15.96 13.39
C GLN A 505 13.17 17.42 13.82
N SER A 506 12.41 18.33 13.21
CA SER A 506 12.15 19.61 13.86
C SER A 506 11.50 19.24 15.19
N ASP A 507 12.20 19.49 16.29
CA ASP A 507 11.66 19.29 17.64
C ASP A 507 10.25 19.90 17.70
N PRO A 508 9.25 19.18 18.25
CA PRO A 508 7.87 19.67 18.35
C PRO A 508 7.72 20.93 19.20
#